data_AF-A0A7V8VNJ1-F1
#
_entry.id   AF-A0A7V8VNJ1-F1
#
_cell.length_a   1.000
_cell.length_b   1.000
_cell.length_c   1.000
_cell.angle_alpha   90.00
_cell.angle_beta   90.00
_cell.angle_gamma   90.00
#
_symmetry.space_group_name_H-M   'P 1'
#
loop_
_entity.id
_entity.type
_entity.pdbx_description
1 polymer ?
#
loop_
_entity_poly.entity_id
_entity_poly.type
_entity_poly.pdbx_seq_one_letter_code
_entity_poly.pdbx_strand_id
1 'polypeptide(L)'
;MKLLEVKTIRLAAVVEKSGAPEVYTLWQKPKLDRRFQTLVKNHRVMTILQTESGTDFGLVEFCERKGATFLAFPKSLKRFAEKRIVGINWDLVQS
;
A
#
# COMPACT_ATOMS: atom_id res chain seq x y z
N MET A 1 10.39 -24.35 12.28
CA MET A 1 9.70 -23.05 12.11
C MET A 1 8.66 -23.20 11.01
N LYS A 2 7.36 -23.07 11.32
CA LYS A 2 6.31 -23.04 10.29
C LYS A 2 6.41 -21.69 9.60
N LEU A 3 6.90 -21.65 8.36
CA LEU A 3 6.74 -20.49 7.51
C LEU A 3 5.23 -20.31 7.35
N LEU A 4 4.64 -19.34 8.04
CA LEU A 4 3.26 -18.92 7.78
C LEU A 4 3.23 -18.60 6.29
N GLU A 5 2.46 -19.37 5.51
CA GLU A 5 2.24 -19.07 4.09
C GLU A 5 1.56 -17.70 3.99
N VAL A 6 2.38 -16.66 3.86
CA VAL A 6 1.88 -15.30 3.68
C VAL A 6 1.22 -15.30 2.31
N LYS A 7 -0.11 -15.22 2.28
CA LYS A 7 -0.87 -15.16 1.04
C LYS A 7 -0.40 -13.94 0.25
N THR A 8 0.18 -14.19 -0.93
CA THR A 8 0.68 -13.12 -1.80
C THR A 8 -0.35 -12.76 -2.86
N ILE A 9 -0.33 -11.52 -3.32
CA ILE A 9 -1.12 -11.07 -4.46
C ILE A 9 -0.31 -10.05 -5.27
N ARG A 10 -0.49 -10.02 -6.59
CA ARG A 10 0.17 -9.02 -7.44
C ARG A 10 -0.52 -7.67 -7.37
N LEU A 11 0.24 -6.58 -7.46
CA LEU A 11 -0.33 -5.21 -7.49
C LEU A 11 -1.38 -5.06 -8.59
N ALA A 12 -1.13 -5.60 -9.79
CA ALA A 12 -2.07 -5.55 -10.91
C ALA A 12 -3.47 -6.08 -10.56
N ALA A 13 -3.56 -7.18 -9.82
CA ALA A 13 -4.85 -7.74 -9.40
C ALA A 13 -5.55 -6.85 -8.35
N VAL A 14 -4.79 -6.12 -7.54
CA VAL A 14 -5.34 -5.13 -6.61
C VAL A 14 -5.88 -3.92 -7.38
N VAL A 15 -5.11 -3.40 -8.34
CA VAL A 15 -5.50 -2.27 -9.21
C VAL A 15 -6.76 -2.60 -9.99
N GLU A 16 -6.87 -3.80 -10.55
CA GLU A 16 -8.06 -4.23 -11.31
C GLU A 16 -9.35 -4.18 -10.46
N LYS A 17 -9.26 -4.52 -9.17
CA LYS A 17 -10.44 -4.54 -8.27
C LYS A 17 -10.68 -3.22 -7.56
N SER A 18 -9.62 -2.49 -7.23
CA SER A 18 -9.67 -1.31 -6.37
C SER A 18 -9.45 0.01 -7.10
N GLY A 19 -9.13 -0.03 -8.39
CA GLY A 19 -8.78 1.13 -9.21
C GLY A 19 -7.28 1.45 -9.17
N ALA A 20 -6.85 2.30 -10.09
CA ALA A 20 -5.48 2.81 -10.12
C ALA A 20 -5.22 3.66 -8.85
N PRO A 21 -4.16 3.36 -8.09
CA PRO A 21 -3.76 4.18 -6.96
C PRO A 21 -3.04 5.44 -7.42
N GLU A 22 -3.10 6.46 -6.58
CA GLU A 22 -2.31 7.68 -6.70
C GLU A 22 -1.17 7.67 -5.66
N VAL A 23 -0.02 8.23 -6.00
CA VAL A 23 1.06 8.45 -5.01
C VAL A 23 0.61 9.53 -4.02
N TYR A 24 0.60 9.20 -2.73
CA TYR A 24 0.24 10.15 -1.68
C TYR A 24 1.50 10.63 -0.94
N THR A 25 1.92 11.86 -1.21
CA THR A 25 3.04 12.50 -0.49
C THR A 25 2.56 13.11 0.82
N LEU A 26 3.17 12.70 1.94
CA LEU A 26 2.91 13.28 3.25
C LEU A 26 3.66 14.61 3.41
N TRP A 27 2.97 15.73 3.17
CA TRP A 27 3.51 17.09 3.37
C TRP A 27 3.50 17.57 4.82
N GLN A 28 2.80 16.83 5.68
CA GLN A 28 2.67 17.11 7.10
C GLN A 28 2.68 15.81 7.89
N LYS A 29 2.82 15.88 9.21
CA LYS A 29 2.77 14.68 10.05
C LYS A 29 1.45 13.93 9.79
N PRO A 30 1.48 12.60 9.57
CA PRO A 30 0.27 11.84 9.21
C PRO A 30 -0.84 11.93 10.26
N LYS A 31 -0.53 12.25 11.52
CA LYS A 31 -1.53 12.52 12.58
C LYS A 31 -2.29 13.84 12.39
N LEU A 32 -1.67 14.83 11.75
CA LEU A 32 -2.24 16.15 11.48
C LEU A 32 -2.97 16.19 10.13
N ASP A 33 -2.64 15.27 9.21
CA ASP A 33 -3.33 15.14 7.93
C ASP A 33 -4.68 14.42 8.07
N ARG A 34 -5.76 15.19 8.17
CA ARG A 34 -7.14 14.67 8.24
C ARG A 34 -7.53 13.87 6.99
N ARG A 35 -7.06 14.25 5.80
CA ARG A 35 -7.36 13.54 4.55
C ARG A 35 -6.70 12.17 4.56
N PHE A 36 -5.42 12.13 4.92
CA PHE A 36 -4.67 10.89 5.06
C PHE A 36 -5.28 9.97 6.13
N GLN A 37 -5.59 10.49 7.31
CA GLN A 37 -6.26 9.73 8.37
C GLN A 37 -7.60 9.12 7.91
N THR A 38 -8.34 9.83 7.06
CA THR A 38 -9.59 9.33 6.49
C THR A 38 -9.33 8.18 5.50
N LEU A 39 -8.29 8.28 4.67
CA LEU A 39 -7.89 7.19 3.77
C LEU A 39 -7.46 5.94 4.56
N VAL A 40 -6.66 6.11 5.62
CA VAL A 40 -6.23 5.02 6.50
C VAL A 40 -7.44 4.35 7.16
N LYS A 41 -8.35 5.12 7.76
CA LYS A 41 -9.58 4.58 8.38
C LYS A 41 -10.45 3.82 7.39
N ASN A 42 -10.53 4.27 6.14
CA ASN A 42 -11.29 3.62 5.08
C ASN A 42 -10.57 2.42 4.43
N HIS A 43 -9.39 2.05 4.93
CA HIS A 43 -8.54 1.00 4.38
C HIS A 43 -8.21 1.26 2.90
N ARG A 44 -7.92 2.52 2.54
CA ARG A 44 -7.60 2.95 1.17
C ARG A 44 -6.14 3.30 0.98
N VAL A 45 -5.31 3.04 1.99
CA VAL A 45 -3.86 3.28 1.93
C VAL A 45 -3.14 1.96 1.79
N MET A 46 -2.19 1.92 0.87
CA MET A 46 -1.16 0.89 0.80
C MET A 46 0.19 1.53 1.04
N THR A 47 1.02 0.91 1.87
CA THR A 47 2.41 1.29 2.06
C THR A 47 3.29 0.34 1.27
N ILE A 48 4.11 0.87 0.36
CA ILE A 48 5.19 0.14 -0.30
C ILE A 48 6.45 0.29 0.54
N LEU A 49 7.03 -0.86 0.89
CA LEU A 49 8.27 -0.98 1.62
C LEU A 49 9.33 -1.65 0.74
N GLN A 50 10.54 -1.10 0.80
CA GLN A 50 11.72 -1.73 0.24
C GLN A 50 12.36 -2.65 1.27
N THR A 51 12.65 -3.89 0.88
CA THR A 51 13.56 -4.75 1.65
C THR A 51 15.00 -4.32 1.43
N GLU A 52 15.89 -4.66 2.36
CA GLU A 52 17.35 -4.50 2.18
C GLU A 52 17.87 -5.25 0.95
N SER A 53 17.18 -6.31 0.53
CA SER A 53 17.46 -7.06 -0.70
C SER A 53 16.99 -6.37 -1.98
N GLY A 54 16.44 -5.15 -1.89
CA GLY A 54 16.01 -4.34 -3.04
C GLY A 54 14.66 -4.74 -3.64
N THR A 55 13.87 -5.57 -2.97
CA THR A 55 12.54 -5.99 -3.48
C THR A 55 11.44 -5.17 -2.82
N ASP A 56 10.66 -4.48 -3.64
CA ASP A 56 9.48 -3.75 -3.21
C ASP A 56 8.34 -4.72 -2.85
N PHE A 57 7.70 -4.49 -1.71
CA PHE A 57 6.45 -5.16 -1.35
C PHE A 57 5.47 -4.19 -0.70
N GLY A 58 4.19 -4.39 -0.98
CA GLY A 58 3.10 -3.58 -0.43
C GLY A 58 2.42 -4.23 0.76
N LEU A 59 1.99 -3.39 1.69
CA LEU A 59 1.12 -3.72 2.82
C LEU A 59 -0.10 -2.80 2.80
N VAL A 60 -1.29 -3.33 3.09
CA VAL A 60 -2.58 -2.61 3.04
C VAL A 60 -2.86 -1.90 4.37
N GLU A 61 -1.84 -1.23 4.88
CA GLU A 61 -1.92 -0.45 6.12
C GLU A 61 -0.97 0.73 6.01
N PHE A 62 -1.12 1.69 6.92
CA PHE A 62 -0.12 2.73 7.10
C PHE A 62 1.05 2.19 7.94
N CYS A 63 2.24 2.15 7.34
CA CYS A 63 3.48 1.79 8.02
C CYS A 63 4.51 2.91 7.89
N GLU A 64 4.81 3.59 8.99
CA GLU A 64 5.83 4.64 9.02
C GLU A 64 7.23 3.99 9.08
N ARG A 65 7.84 3.80 7.92
CA ARG A 65 9.21 3.31 7.74
C ARG A 65 10.00 4.31 6.88
N LYS A 66 11.31 4.40 7.09
CA LYS A 66 12.19 5.21 6.22
C LYS A 66 12.13 4.65 4.79
N GLY A 67 11.90 5.52 3.81
CA GLY A 67 11.74 5.13 2.40
C GLY A 67 10.39 4.50 2.05
N ALA A 68 9.40 4.54 2.95
CA ALA A 68 8.06 4.09 2.64
C ALA A 68 7.38 5.02 1.62
N THR A 69 6.75 4.43 0.61
CA THR A 69 5.88 5.16 -0.32
C THR A 69 4.42 4.83 -0.02
N PHE A 70 3.57 5.85 0.04
CA PHE A 70 2.15 5.67 0.29
C PHE A 70 1.36 5.78 -1.00
N LEU A 71 0.47 4.83 -1.21
CA LEU A 71 -0.47 4.81 -2.32
C LEU A 71 -1.89 4.96 -1.80
N ALA A 72 -2.64 5.91 -2.37
CA ALA A 72 -4.05 6.13 -2.08
C ALA A 72 -4.90 5.48 -3.17
N PHE A 73 -5.78 4.57 -2.78
CA PHE A 73 -6.70 3.90 -3.69
C PHE A 73 -8.08 4.56 -3.68
N PRO A 74 -8.79 4.59 -4.82
CA PRO A 74 -10.15 5.13 -4.87
C PRO A 74 -11.15 4.23 -4.11
N LYS A 75 -10.89 2.91 -4.05
CA LYS A 75 -11.72 1.92 -3.33
C LYS A 75 -11.00 1.29 -2.15
N SER A 76 -11.77 0.71 -1.23
CA SER A 76 -11.24 0.01 -0.05
C SER A 76 -10.46 -1.24 -0.43
N LEU A 77 -9.33 -1.42 0.23
CA LEU A 77 -8.41 -2.54 0.11
C LEU A 77 -8.64 -3.58 1.21
N LYS A 78 -9.65 -3.45 2.08
CA LYS A 78 -9.87 -4.33 3.25
C LYS A 78 -9.77 -5.84 2.93
N ARG A 79 -10.20 -6.26 1.74
CA ARG A 79 -10.09 -7.64 1.23
C ARG A 79 -8.66 -8.15 1.00
N PHE A 80 -7.68 -7.26 1.04
CA PHE A 80 -6.26 -7.49 0.80
C PHE A 80 -5.41 -7.18 2.05
N ALA A 81 -6.02 -6.79 3.19
CA ALA A 81 -5.32 -6.40 4.42
C ALA A 81 -4.32 -7.45 4.92
N GLU A 82 -4.66 -8.73 4.80
CA GLU A 82 -3.84 -9.86 5.27
C GLU A 82 -2.92 -10.43 4.18
N LYS A 83 -2.83 -9.77 3.02
CA LYS A 83 -2.04 -10.26 1.88
C LYS A 83 -0.80 -9.40 1.69
N ARG A 84 0.30 -10.05 1.32
CA ARG A 84 1.51 -9.36 0.89
C ARG A 84 1.39 -9.02 -0.60
N ILE A 85 1.49 -7.75 -0.93
CA ILE A 85 1.42 -7.30 -2.32
C ILE A 85 2.83 -7.36 -2.91
N VAL A 86 2.99 -8.06 -4.02
CA VAL A 86 4.26 -8.30 -4.70
C VAL A 86 4.19 -7.88 -6.16
N GLY A 87 5.35 -7.73 -6.82
CA GLY A 87 5.40 -7.30 -8.21
C GLY A 87 4.81 -5.90 -8.37
N ILE A 88 5.37 -4.95 -7.61
CA ILE A 88 5.00 -3.53 -7.70
C ILE A 88 5.40 -3.06 -9.09
N ASN A 89 4.39 -2.77 -9.92
CA ASN A 89 4.59 -2.11 -11.21
C ASN A 89 4.17 -0.64 -11.05
N TRP A 90 5.15 0.26 -11.11
CA TRP A 90 4.93 1.70 -10.98
C TRP A 90 4.17 2.29 -12.18
N ASP A 91 4.13 1.61 -13.33
CA ASP A 91 3.33 2.03 -14.49
C ASP A 91 1.81 1.98 -14.23
N LEU A 92 1.39 1.25 -13.19
CA LEU A 92 -0.02 1.13 -12.79
C LEU A 92 -0.44 2.20 -11.76
N VAL A 93 0.51 3.02 -11.31
CA VAL A 93 0.29 4.07 -10.32
C VAL A 93 0.15 5.40 -11.05
N GLN A 94 -0.90 6.15 -10.75
CA GLN A 94 -1.09 7.50 -11.27
C GLN A 94 -0.24 8.48 -10.45
N SER A 95 0.51 9.33 -11.16
CA SER A 95 1.37 10.39 -10.59
C SER A 95 0.67 11.74 -10.60
#